data_AF-A0A7W8C0X0-F1
#
_entry.id   AF-A0A7W8C0X0-F1
#
_cell.length_a   1.000
_cell.length_b   1.000
_cell.length_c   1.000
_cell.angle_alpha   90.00
_cell.angle_beta   90.00
_cell.angle_gamma   90.00
#
_symmetry.space_group_name_H-M   'P 1'
#
loop_
_entity.id
_entity.type
_entity.pdbx_description
1 polymer ?
#
loop_
_entity_poly.entity_id
_entity_poly.type
_entity_poly.pdbx_seq_one_letter_code
_entity_poly.pdbx_strand_id
1 'polypeptide(L)'
;MSKPSFAWLPEGMQPHFTVRDLVFIGIFAAVAKAAALGIAFVGGGMNPLSLALKNFVYTALMLVLAHKVQKPWTLTLAVLVSSLISLLLMGQGVLHTPGALLTCVLAEFIIYALGGYHRAFNLMAGVLFLEVAGKVVSLAVAWMYYREQPALIAVPVVFISIGALGSVVGLAGGTKLVKELRHASFIS
;
A
#
# COMPACT_ATOMS: atom_id res chain seq x y z
N MET A 1 8.95 -16.72 -30.96
CA MET A 1 9.13 -15.50 -30.12
C MET A 1 9.65 -15.92 -28.77
N SER A 2 10.89 -15.52 -28.47
CA SER A 2 11.68 -15.96 -27.32
C SER A 2 11.09 -15.46 -26.00
N LYS A 3 10.79 -16.39 -25.09
CA LYS A 3 10.46 -16.08 -23.70
C LYS A 3 11.72 -15.54 -23.02
N PRO A 4 11.72 -14.35 -22.40
CA PRO A 4 12.78 -14.02 -21.45
C PRO A 4 12.57 -14.89 -20.21
N SER A 5 13.24 -16.05 -20.19
CA SER A 5 13.27 -16.92 -19.02
C SER A 5 14.18 -16.27 -17.98
N PHE A 6 13.58 -15.67 -16.95
CA PHE A 6 14.30 -15.33 -15.71
C PHE A 6 14.67 -16.64 -15.01
N ALA A 7 15.79 -17.24 -15.43
CA ALA A 7 16.23 -18.59 -15.08
C ALA A 7 16.71 -18.76 -13.62
N TRP A 8 16.70 -17.69 -12.81
CA TRP A 8 17.17 -17.69 -11.42
C TRP A 8 16.06 -17.49 -10.37
N LEU A 9 14.79 -17.34 -10.80
CA LEU A 9 13.66 -17.24 -9.88
C LEU A 9 13.01 -18.63 -9.70
N PRO A 10 12.81 -19.11 -8.45
CA PRO A 10 12.12 -20.38 -8.21
C PRO A 10 10.74 -20.35 -8.90
N GLU A 11 10.29 -21.48 -9.45
CA GLU A 11 9.14 -21.57 -10.36
C GLU A 11 7.84 -20.95 -9.79
N GLY A 12 7.69 -20.88 -8.47
CA GLY A 12 6.58 -20.18 -7.79
C GLY A 12 6.66 -18.65 -7.74
N MET A 13 7.76 -18.05 -8.22
CA MET A 13 8.01 -16.61 -8.24
C MET A 13 8.01 -16.01 -9.66
N GLN A 14 7.79 -16.82 -10.70
CA GLN A 14 7.63 -16.31 -12.07
C GLN A 14 6.24 -15.68 -12.24
N PRO A 15 6.12 -14.34 -12.20
CA PRO A 15 4.83 -13.70 -12.25
C PRO A 15 4.37 -13.69 -13.71
N HIS A 16 3.52 -14.65 -14.07
CA HIS A 16 2.81 -14.58 -15.35
C HIS A 16 1.66 -13.58 -15.21
N PHE A 17 1.99 -12.29 -15.23
CA PHE A 17 0.98 -11.23 -15.28
C PHE A 17 0.34 -11.20 -16.67
N THR A 18 -0.99 -11.22 -16.70
CA THR A 18 -1.71 -10.91 -17.93
C THR A 18 -1.81 -9.40 -18.07
N VAL A 19 -1.87 -8.85 -19.30
CA VAL A 19 -2.01 -7.40 -19.54
C VAL A 19 -3.14 -6.78 -18.71
N ARG A 20 -4.26 -7.52 -18.57
CA ARG A 20 -5.39 -7.16 -17.72
C ARG A 20 -4.99 -6.91 -16.25
N ASP A 21 -4.11 -7.73 -15.69
CA ASP A 21 -3.67 -7.61 -14.29
C ASP A 21 -2.84 -6.34 -14.10
N LEU A 22 -1.92 -6.06 -15.02
CA LEU A 22 -1.12 -4.82 -14.98
C LEU A 22 -1.99 -3.58 -15.10
N VAL A 23 -3.01 -3.61 -15.98
CA VAL A 23 -3.97 -2.52 -16.12
C VAL A 23 -4.74 -2.30 -14.83
N PHE A 24 -5.20 -3.36 -14.17
CA PHE A 24 -5.88 -3.23 -12.87
C PHE A 24 -4.95 -2.67 -11.79
N ILE A 25 -3.71 -3.15 -11.69
CA ILE A 25 -2.71 -2.61 -10.76
C ILE A 25 -2.51 -1.11 -10.99
N GLY A 26 -2.35 -0.70 -12.25
CA GLY A 26 -2.19 0.70 -12.62
C GLY A 26 -3.41 1.57 -12.27
N ILE A 27 -4.62 1.12 -12.61
CA ILE A 27 -5.86 1.85 -12.32
C ILE A 27 -6.06 1.98 -10.81
N PHE A 28 -5.92 0.90 -10.05
CA PHE A 28 -6.11 0.94 -8.60
C PHE A 28 -5.07 1.83 -7.91
N ALA A 29 -3.80 1.75 -8.32
CA ALA A 29 -2.75 2.62 -7.81
C ALA A 29 -3.04 4.10 -8.12
N ALA A 30 -3.47 4.41 -9.34
CA ALA A 30 -3.83 5.76 -9.75
C ALA A 30 -5.04 6.29 -8.98
N VAL A 31 -6.11 5.50 -8.88
CA VAL A 31 -7.33 5.87 -8.14
C VAL A 31 -7.03 6.07 -6.66
N ALA A 32 -6.27 5.16 -6.04
CA ALA A 32 -5.88 5.30 -4.64
C ALA A 32 -5.07 6.57 -4.39
N LYS A 33 -4.14 6.90 -5.30
CA LYS A 33 -3.35 8.13 -5.17
C LYS A 33 -4.20 9.38 -5.42
N ALA A 34 -5.02 9.39 -6.46
CA ALA A 34 -5.92 10.51 -6.76
C ALA A 34 -6.91 10.76 -5.62
N ALA A 35 -7.50 9.71 -5.05
CA ALA A 35 -8.40 9.83 -3.89
C ALA A 35 -7.68 10.39 -2.66
N ALA A 36 -6.48 9.90 -2.36
CA ALA A 36 -5.68 10.40 -1.24
C ALA A 36 -5.34 11.90 -1.40
N LEU A 37 -5.03 12.33 -2.62
CA LEU A 37 -4.79 13.74 -2.94
C LEU A 37 -6.06 14.59 -2.82
N GLY A 38 -7.19 14.10 -3.36
CA GLY A 38 -8.48 14.78 -3.23
C GLY A 38 -8.87 15.01 -1.77
N ILE A 39 -8.70 13.98 -0.92
CA ILE A 39 -8.95 14.08 0.52
C ILE A 39 -8.00 15.09 1.18
N ALA A 40 -6.74 15.14 0.77
CA ALA A 40 -5.77 16.11 1.30
C ALA A 40 -6.13 17.56 0.91
N PHE A 41 -6.60 17.79 -0.32
CA PHE A 41 -7.03 19.11 -0.78
C PHE A 41 -8.30 19.59 -0.08
N VAL A 42 -9.32 18.73 0.03
CA VAL A 42 -10.56 19.04 0.75
C VAL A 42 -10.30 19.24 2.25
N GLY A 43 -9.34 18.49 2.80
CA GLY A 43 -9.00 18.50 4.22
C GLY A 43 -8.23 19.71 4.74
N GLY A 44 -7.77 20.62 3.87
CA GLY A 44 -6.99 21.79 4.32
C GLY A 44 -5.61 21.45 4.89
N GLY A 45 -4.95 20.40 4.37
CA GLY A 45 -3.59 20.03 4.77
C GLY A 45 -3.51 19.19 6.05
N MET A 46 -3.24 19.81 7.19
CA MET A 46 -2.92 19.12 8.46
C MET A 46 -4.17 18.76 9.31
N ASN A 47 -5.28 18.40 8.68
CA ASN A 47 -6.45 17.91 9.42
C ASN A 47 -6.27 16.41 9.77
N PRO A 48 -6.30 16.03 11.07
CA PRO A 48 -6.18 14.64 11.49
C PRO A 48 -7.29 13.73 10.93
N LEU A 49 -8.49 14.26 10.72
CA LEU A 49 -9.60 13.48 10.14
C LEU A 49 -9.31 13.11 8.68
N SER A 50 -8.84 14.07 7.87
CA SER A 50 -8.47 13.84 6.48
C SER A 50 -7.27 12.88 6.37
N LEU A 51 -6.37 12.90 7.36
CA LEU A 51 -5.29 11.93 7.48
C LEU A 51 -5.81 10.50 7.74
N ALA A 52 -6.78 10.35 8.64
CA ALA A 52 -7.41 9.06 8.88
C ALA A 52 -8.15 8.55 7.63
N LEU A 53 -8.89 9.44 6.96
CA LEU A 53 -9.69 9.09 5.78
C LEU A 53 -8.82 8.71 4.57
N LYS A 54 -7.75 9.45 4.29
CA LYS A 54 -6.85 9.11 3.18
C LYS A 54 -6.21 7.73 3.39
N ASN A 55 -5.83 7.41 4.63
CA ASN A 55 -5.23 6.13 4.97
C ASN A 55 -6.27 5.01 4.93
N PHE A 56 -7.50 5.26 5.38
CA PHE A 56 -8.62 4.35 5.24
C PHE A 56 -8.85 3.96 3.78
N VAL A 57 -8.97 4.95 2.89
CA VAL A 57 -9.23 4.71 1.45
C VAL A 57 -8.06 3.99 0.81
N TYR A 58 -6.83 4.42 1.10
CA TYR A 58 -5.63 3.79 0.56
C TYR A 58 -5.53 2.31 0.96
N THR A 59 -5.67 2.00 2.25
CA THR A 59 -5.59 0.61 2.74
C THR A 59 -6.73 -0.25 2.19
N ALA A 60 -7.94 0.29 2.10
CA ALA A 60 -9.08 -0.42 1.54
C ALA A 60 -8.85 -0.79 0.06
N LEU A 61 -8.39 0.15 -0.76
CA LEU A 61 -8.12 -0.07 -2.18
C LEU A 61 -6.94 -1.02 -2.41
N MET A 62 -5.88 -0.92 -1.61
CA MET A 62 -4.76 -1.86 -1.65
C MET A 62 -5.19 -3.28 -1.29
N LEU A 63 -6.08 -3.44 -0.31
CA LEU A 63 -6.63 -4.75 0.04
C LEU A 63 -7.54 -5.32 -1.05
N VAL A 64 -8.35 -4.49 -1.70
CA VAL A 64 -9.18 -4.90 -2.85
C VAL A 64 -8.29 -5.34 -4.01
N LEU A 65 -7.23 -4.58 -4.32
CA LEU A 65 -6.28 -4.93 -5.37
C LEU A 65 -5.58 -6.26 -5.06
N ALA A 66 -5.12 -6.46 -3.81
CA ALA A 66 -4.49 -7.70 -3.38
C ALA A 66 -5.42 -8.92 -3.51
N HIS A 67 -6.73 -8.74 -3.27
CA HIS A 67 -7.72 -9.79 -3.48
C HIS A 67 -8.04 -10.01 -4.96
N LYS A 68 -8.00 -8.97 -5.78
CA LYS A 68 -8.31 -9.07 -7.21
C LYS A 68 -7.18 -9.70 -8.01
N VAL A 69 -5.93 -9.38 -7.67
CA VAL A 69 -4.73 -9.90 -8.32
C VAL A 69 -3.92 -10.67 -7.27
N GLN A 70 -4.29 -11.93 -7.07
CA GLN A 70 -3.65 -12.85 -6.11
C GLN A 70 -2.32 -13.40 -6.64
N LYS A 71 -1.44 -12.53 -7.13
CA LYS A 71 -0.14 -12.88 -7.73
C LYS A 71 1.02 -12.27 -6.94
N PRO A 72 2.19 -12.92 -6.90
CA PRO A 72 3.39 -12.32 -6.31
C PRO A 72 3.73 -11.01 -7.02
N TRP A 73 4.34 -10.05 -6.31
CA TRP A 73 4.73 -8.73 -6.82
C TRP A 73 3.60 -7.72 -7.05
N THR A 74 2.35 -8.09 -6.79
CA THR A 74 1.21 -7.18 -6.97
C THR A 74 1.30 -5.94 -6.07
N LEU A 75 1.65 -6.10 -4.79
CA LEU A 75 1.73 -4.98 -3.86
C LEU A 75 2.93 -4.11 -4.19
N THR A 76 4.06 -4.74 -4.50
CA THR A 76 5.29 -4.03 -4.90
C THR A 76 5.07 -3.21 -6.16
N LEU A 77 4.41 -3.76 -7.20
CA LEU A 77 4.08 -3.03 -8.42
C LEU A 77 3.10 -1.87 -8.14
N ALA A 78 2.08 -2.10 -7.32
CA ALA A 78 1.11 -1.06 -6.97
C ALA A 78 1.77 0.12 -6.26
N VAL A 79 2.69 -0.14 -5.33
CA VAL A 79 3.44 0.91 -4.62
C VAL A 79 4.46 1.57 -5.52
N LEU A 80 5.10 0.83 -6.42
CA LEU A 80 6.03 1.40 -7.42
C LEU A 80 5.30 2.37 -8.35
N VAL A 81 4.16 1.97 -8.92
CA VAL A 81 3.32 2.85 -9.74
C VAL A 81 2.84 4.04 -8.92
N SER A 82 2.38 3.82 -7.68
CA SER A 82 1.97 4.92 -6.79
C SER A 82 3.10 5.90 -6.51
N SER A 83 4.34 5.41 -6.37
CA SER A 83 5.53 6.22 -6.13
C SER A 83 5.91 7.02 -7.39
N LEU A 84 5.81 6.42 -8.58
CA LEU A 84 5.99 7.14 -9.85
C LEU A 84 4.96 8.26 -9.99
N ILE A 85 3.68 8.00 -9.71
CA ILE A 85 2.63 9.02 -9.73
C ILE A 85 2.93 10.13 -8.72
N SER A 86 3.40 9.77 -7.52
CA SER A 86 3.77 10.75 -6.49
C SER A 86 4.94 11.63 -6.90
N LEU A 87 5.94 11.03 -7.56
CA LEU A 87 7.10 11.73 -8.11
C LEU A 87 6.64 12.72 -9.19
N LEU A 88 5.78 12.29 -10.11
CA LEU A 88 5.26 13.12 -11.20
C LEU A 88 4.35 14.26 -10.71
N LEU A 89 3.49 14.02 -9.72
CA LEU A 89 2.51 15.00 -9.26
C LEU A 89 3.04 15.96 -8.20
N MET A 90 3.83 15.46 -7.24
CA MET A 90 4.19 16.20 -6.04
C MET A 90 5.69 16.54 -5.96
N GLY A 91 6.49 16.10 -6.94
CA GLY A 91 7.94 16.27 -6.95
C GLY A 91 8.64 15.65 -5.74
N GLN A 92 7.96 14.78 -4.99
CA GLN A 92 8.46 14.25 -3.72
C GLN A 92 9.66 13.34 -3.99
N GLY A 93 10.74 13.62 -3.27
CA GLY A 93 12.06 13.08 -3.51
C GLY A 93 12.16 11.57 -3.35
N VAL A 94 13.05 11.01 -4.17
CA VAL A 94 13.52 9.61 -4.20
C VAL A 94 13.94 9.07 -2.83
N LEU A 95 14.07 9.89 -1.79
CA LEU A 95 14.47 9.50 -0.44
C LEU A 95 13.43 8.66 0.34
N HIS A 96 12.12 8.86 0.11
CA HIS A 96 11.08 8.08 0.80
C HIS A 96 10.73 6.76 0.07
N THR A 97 11.05 6.67 -1.22
CA THR A 97 10.74 5.52 -2.09
C THR A 97 11.45 4.22 -1.65
N PRO A 98 12.74 4.21 -1.24
CA PRO A 98 13.43 3.00 -0.80
C PRO A 98 12.76 2.37 0.42
N GLY A 99 12.34 3.18 1.39
CA GLY A 99 11.66 2.70 2.59
C GLY A 99 10.34 2.01 2.25
N ALA A 100 9.53 2.61 1.37
CA ALA A 100 8.28 2.03 0.92
C ALA A 100 8.47 0.74 0.11
N LEU A 101 9.49 0.68 -0.74
CA LEU A 101 9.80 -0.54 -1.51
C LEU A 101 10.27 -1.68 -0.61
N LEU A 102 11.13 -1.39 0.39
CA LEU A 102 11.58 -2.38 1.36
C LEU A 102 10.40 -2.95 2.16
N THR A 103 9.49 -2.10 2.63
CA THR A 103 8.31 -2.59 3.36
C THR A 103 7.37 -3.42 2.48
N CYS A 104 7.27 -3.10 1.18
CA CYS A 104 6.51 -3.92 0.23
C CYS A 104 7.12 -5.31 0.02
N VAL A 105 8.43 -5.37 -0.22
CA VAL A 105 9.12 -6.64 -0.42
C VAL A 105 9.00 -7.51 0.83
N LEU A 106 9.14 -6.93 2.02
CA LEU A 106 8.92 -7.63 3.28
C LEU A 106 7.47 -8.09 3.46
N ALA A 107 6.49 -7.25 3.10
CA ALA A 107 5.06 -7.61 3.14
C ALA A 107 4.76 -8.83 2.23
N GLU A 108 5.32 -8.84 1.02
CA GLU A 108 5.16 -9.97 0.09
C GLU A 108 5.87 -11.22 0.59
N PHE A 109 7.04 -11.08 1.22
CA PHE A 109 7.72 -12.20 1.86
C PHE A 109 6.89 -12.80 3.01
N ILE A 110 6.18 -11.97 3.79
CA ILE A 110 5.26 -12.42 4.83
C ILE A 110 4.06 -13.17 4.22
N ILE A 111 3.46 -12.65 3.15
CA ILE A 111 2.37 -13.33 2.44
C ILE A 111 2.84 -14.71 1.96
N TYR A 112 4.05 -14.77 1.41
CA TYR A 112 4.65 -16.01 0.96
C TYR A 112 4.89 -16.99 2.12
N ALA A 113 5.51 -16.54 3.21
CA ALA A 113 5.79 -17.35 4.39
C ALA A 113 4.52 -17.88 5.08
N LEU A 114 3.40 -17.14 5.01
CA LEU A 114 2.11 -17.56 5.56
C LEU A 114 1.35 -18.57 4.67
N GLY A 115 1.93 -19.01 3.56
CA GLY A 115 1.34 -20.03 2.67
C GLY A 115 0.71 -19.46 1.40
N GLY A 116 1.12 -18.27 0.96
CA GLY A 116 0.82 -17.73 -0.36
C GLY A 116 -0.45 -16.87 -0.47
N TYR A 117 -0.81 -16.51 -1.70
CA TYR A 117 -1.80 -15.48 -2.03
C TYR A 117 -3.27 -15.97 -2.06
N HIS A 118 -3.50 -17.28 -1.91
CA HIS A 118 -4.86 -17.85 -2.00
C HIS A 118 -5.73 -17.59 -0.77
N ARG A 119 -5.13 -17.35 0.40
CA ARG A 119 -5.88 -17.12 1.64
C ARG A 119 -6.09 -15.63 1.88
N ALA A 120 -7.36 -15.22 2.05
CA ALA A 120 -7.73 -13.84 2.38
C ALA A 120 -7.00 -13.32 3.63
N PHE A 121 -6.79 -14.18 4.62
CA PHE A 121 -6.04 -13.84 5.83
C PHE A 121 -4.58 -13.44 5.55
N ASN A 122 -3.90 -14.13 4.64
CA ASN A 122 -2.51 -13.84 4.29
C ASN A 122 -2.40 -12.47 3.60
N LEU A 123 -3.33 -12.17 2.69
CA LEU A 123 -3.41 -10.87 2.01
C LEU A 123 -3.69 -9.74 3.01
N MET A 124 -4.60 -9.96 3.96
CA MET A 124 -4.86 -9.00 5.03
C MET A 124 -3.62 -8.78 5.90
N ALA A 125 -2.92 -9.84 6.28
CA ALA A 125 -1.70 -9.75 7.08
C ALA A 125 -0.59 -8.98 6.34
N GLY A 126 -0.40 -9.23 5.04
CA GLY A 126 0.57 -8.51 4.22
C GLY A 126 0.24 -7.02 4.04
N VAL A 127 -1.01 -6.68 3.74
CA VAL A 127 -1.45 -5.28 3.63
C VAL A 127 -1.36 -4.56 4.99
N LEU A 128 -1.74 -5.23 6.08
CA LEU A 128 -1.58 -4.68 7.43
C LEU A 128 -0.11 -4.44 7.77
N PHE A 129 0.77 -5.39 7.45
CA PHE A 129 2.20 -5.25 7.68
C PHE A 129 2.77 -4.08 6.87
N LEU A 130 2.42 -3.96 5.59
CA LEU A 130 2.82 -2.84 4.74
C LEU A 130 2.46 -1.49 5.39
N GLU A 131 1.22 -1.38 5.87
CA GLU A 131 0.70 -0.17 6.50
C GLU A 131 1.37 0.17 7.83
N VAL A 132 1.62 -0.83 8.68
CA VAL A 132 2.25 -0.63 9.99
C VAL A 132 3.74 -0.34 9.81
N ALA A 133 4.43 -1.12 8.99
CA ALA A 133 5.85 -0.93 8.71
C ALA A 133 6.12 0.44 8.06
N GLY A 134 5.26 0.89 7.13
CA GLY A 134 5.36 2.23 6.54
C GLY A 134 5.22 3.36 7.58
N LYS A 135 4.40 3.16 8.62
CA LYS A 135 4.25 4.13 9.73
C LYS A 135 5.42 4.09 10.70
N VAL A 136 5.98 2.91 10.97
CA VAL A 136 7.22 2.76 11.74
C VAL A 136 8.38 3.46 11.04
N VAL A 137 8.54 3.26 9.73
CA VAL A 137 9.55 3.97 8.93
C VAL A 137 9.33 5.48 8.98
N SER A 138 8.09 5.94 8.82
CA SER A 138 7.75 7.37 8.93
C SER A 138 8.12 7.94 10.32
N LEU A 139 7.89 7.19 11.39
CA LEU A 139 8.23 7.59 12.75
C LEU A 139 9.74 7.59 13.00
N ALA A 140 10.46 6.61 12.44
CA ALA A 140 11.92 6.55 12.51
C ALA A 140 12.56 7.75 11.78
N VAL A 141 12.05 8.11 10.60
CA VAL A 141 12.48 9.31 9.87
C VAL A 141 12.15 10.57 10.68
N ALA A 142 10.93 10.68 11.23
CA ALA A 142 10.57 11.81 12.09
C ALA A 142 11.53 11.93 13.30
N TRP A 143 11.88 10.81 13.94
CA TRP A 143 12.84 10.79 15.04
C TRP A 143 14.23 11.25 14.61
N MET A 144 14.70 10.88 13.41
CA MET A 144 15.97 11.37 12.88
C MET A 144 15.96 12.88 12.61
N TYR A 145 14.85 13.43 12.10
CA TYR A 145 14.74 14.86 11.80
C TYR A 145 14.59 15.73 13.05
N TYR A 146 13.84 15.29 14.06
CA TYR A 146 13.55 16.06 15.28
C TYR A 146 14.49 15.75 16.45
N ARG A 147 15.66 15.15 16.17
CA ARG A 147 16.62 14.71 17.19
C ARG A 147 17.10 15.85 18.11
N GLU A 148 17.15 17.07 17.57
CA GLU A 148 17.58 18.29 18.28
C GLU A 148 16.50 18.87 19.23
N GLN A 149 15.22 18.55 19.02
CA GLN A 149 14.11 19.04 19.85
C GLN A 149 13.07 17.94 20.06
N PRO A 150 13.27 17.05 21.06
CA PRO A 150 12.39 15.90 21.28
C PRO A 150 10.95 16.28 21.62
N ALA A 151 10.72 17.51 22.10
CA ALA A 151 9.37 18.05 22.34
C ALA A 151 8.51 18.12 21.05
N LEU A 152 9.13 18.22 19.87
CA LEU A 152 8.40 18.31 18.59
C LEU A 152 8.00 16.94 18.03
N ILE A 153 8.53 15.83 18.57
CA ILE A 153 8.21 14.45 18.11
C ILE A 153 6.76 14.07 18.46
N ALA A 154 6.19 14.67 19.52
CA ALA A 154 4.83 14.37 19.98
C ALA A 154 3.78 14.60 18.87
N VAL A 155 3.96 15.64 18.04
CA VAL A 155 2.99 15.96 16.98
C VAL A 155 2.98 14.88 15.87
N PRO A 156 4.11 14.53 15.22
CA PRO A 156 4.17 13.40 14.30
C PRO A 156 3.63 12.09 14.89
N VAL A 157 3.92 11.79 16.16
CA VAL A 157 3.44 10.57 16.83
C VAL A 157 1.91 10.54 16.86
N VAL A 158 1.26 11.63 17.25
CA VAL A 158 -0.21 11.73 17.28
C VAL A 158 -0.80 11.56 15.88
N PHE A 159 -0.25 12.27 14.88
CA PHE A 159 -0.73 12.16 13.50
C PHE A 159 -0.55 10.74 12.95
N ILE A 160 0.63 10.13 13.14
CA ILE A 160 0.89 8.74 12.71
C ILE A 160 -0.06 7.76 13.40
N SER A 161 -0.37 7.97 14.68
CA SER A 161 -1.31 7.14 15.44
C SER A 161 -2.74 7.23 14.89
N ILE A 162 -3.23 8.44 14.62
CA ILE A 162 -4.53 8.65 13.97
C ILE A 162 -4.55 8.02 12.58
N GLY A 163 -3.46 8.17 11.83
CA GLY A 163 -3.29 7.53 10.54
C GLY A 163 -3.28 5.99 10.64
N ALA A 164 -2.73 5.42 11.70
CA ALA A 164 -2.73 3.98 11.95
C ALA A 164 -4.14 3.46 12.23
N LEU A 165 -4.93 4.19 13.03
CA LEU A 165 -6.34 3.88 13.23
C LEU A 165 -7.11 3.89 11.91
N GLY A 166 -6.88 4.90 11.06
CA GLY A 166 -7.45 4.98 9.72
C GLY A 166 -7.16 3.74 8.87
N SER A 167 -5.91 3.26 8.85
CA SER A 167 -5.53 2.05 8.12
C SER A 167 -6.14 0.77 8.69
N VAL A 168 -6.24 0.63 10.01
CA VAL A 168 -6.87 -0.54 10.66
C VAL A 168 -8.36 -0.60 10.32
N VAL A 169 -9.05 0.55 10.40
CA VAL A 169 -10.44 0.65 9.98
C VAL A 169 -10.57 0.43 8.47
N GLY A 170 -9.60 0.90 7.68
CA GLY A 170 -9.50 0.69 6.24
C GLY A 170 -9.38 -0.78 5.85
N LEU A 171 -8.66 -1.58 6.64
CA LEU A 171 -8.59 -3.02 6.46
C LEU A 171 -9.99 -3.65 6.64
N ALA A 172 -10.70 -3.29 7.70
CA ALA A 172 -12.06 -3.78 7.96
C ALA A 172 -13.03 -3.35 6.84
N GLY A 173 -12.99 -2.09 6.43
CA GLY A 173 -13.78 -1.56 5.30
C GLY A 173 -13.44 -2.26 3.98
N GLY A 174 -12.16 -2.48 3.71
CA GLY A 174 -11.67 -3.21 2.54
C GLY A 174 -12.20 -4.64 2.49
N THR A 175 -12.29 -5.36 3.61
CA THR A 175 -12.89 -6.71 3.60
C THR A 175 -14.38 -6.71 3.25
N LYS A 176 -15.13 -5.67 3.63
CA LYS A 176 -16.53 -5.50 3.22
C LYS A 176 -16.64 -5.16 1.74
N LEU A 177 -15.82 -4.22 1.26
CA LEU A 177 -15.75 -3.87 -0.16
C LEU A 177 -15.38 -5.07 -1.03
N VAL A 178 -14.43 -5.91 -0.60
CA VAL A 178 -14.08 -7.15 -1.30
C VAL A 178 -15.30 -8.09 -1.40
N LYS A 179 -16.10 -8.22 -0.33
CA LYS A 179 -17.31 -9.04 -0.35
C LYS A 179 -18.37 -8.49 -1.29
N GLU A 180 -18.59 -7.19 -1.28
CA GLU A 180 -19.55 -6.50 -2.17
C GLU A 180 -19.12 -6.60 -3.63
N LEU A 181 -17.83 -6.37 -3.93
CA LEU A 181 -17.30 -6.48 -5.28
C LEU A 181 -17.27 -7.92 -5.80
N ARG A 182 -17.17 -8.91 -4.91
CA ARG A 182 -17.40 -10.33 -5.24
C ARG A 182 -18.86 -10.61 -5.58
N HIS A 183 -19.81 -10.00 -4.87
CA HIS A 183 -21.25 -10.12 -5.19
C HIS A 183 -21.60 -9.46 -6.53
N ALA A 184 -20.87 -8.40 -6.92
CA ALA A 184 -21.05 -7.71 -8.19
C ALA A 184 -20.37 -8.41 -9.40
N SER A 185 -19.85 -9.64 -9.24
CA SER A 185 -19.05 -10.38 -10.25
C SER A 185 -17.78 -9.66 -10.75
N PHE A 186 -17.35 -8.57 -10.07
CA PHE A 186 -16.15 -7.83 -10.46
C PHE A 186 -14.87 -8.52 -9.95
N ILE A 187 -14.97 -9.41 -8.96
CA ILE A 187 -13.86 -10.19 -8.40
C ILE A 187 -14.28 -11.66 -8.45
N SER A 188 -13.63 -12.45 -9.32
CA SER A 188 -13.79 -13.92 -9.37
C SER A 188 -12.79 -14.57 -8.43
#